data_AF-A0A8F2B083-F1
#
_entry.id   AF-A0A8F2B083-F1
#
_cell.length_a   1.000
_cell.length_b   1.000
_cell.length_c   1.000
_cell.angle_alpha   90.00
_cell.angle_beta   90.00
_cell.angle_gamma   90.00
#
_symmetry.space_group_name_H-M   'P 1'
#
loop_
_entity.id
_entity.type
_entity.pdbx_description
1 polymer ?
#
loop_
_entity_poly.entity_id
_entity_poly.type
_entity_poly.pdbx_seq_one_letter_code
_entity_poly.pdbx_strand_id
1 'polypeptide(L)'
;MISIKTIHKNYFNALLAMCLLVLTITVFYPSLGNDFVRYDDPKYVTGNPNVLKGLTVENVKWALTAHVDSNWFPVTLISHMLDVSMFGINPRRHHLTSLCLHCANTILVFFLFLCLTKSSPQAFVIAALFAVHPLRVESVAWISERKDVLSAFFFFLSLLFYVRYSASKRALYYFFAFFAFALSLTCKPMGVTLPFLALLLDFWPLRRFTNSAKSLISLTVEKLPFLMLSVISCVITIHVQKEGGSITHLPVSTAFMNAIISYVKYIYKMFIPINLCALYPLPEAVNPSVFAAALTLLIVISVICVLLIKTHPYFFTGWFWYVGTLVPAVGFVQVGVQAMADRYSYIPQLGLLLIIVMAFPAVEPSRKFLGKLYPVITAVVLVLLSVITINQSRYWKNSKALFDRAISVTENNQVMFVNLGVYLAETGTVTEGVAALKKAIAINPRFLQAHINLGTILLFQLNDVAGAKDEFSRALQISPENAAAFNGLGVAYAYMGDVDKAIELLQKAVKLAPDMEMARKNLYSAYLLKEKMSEGK
;
A
#
# COMPACT_ATOMS: atom_id res chain seq x y z
N MET A 1 -16.16 42.13 15.08
CA MET A 1 -14.86 42.39 15.75
C MET A 1 -14.18 41.07 16.08
N ILE A 2 -13.14 40.68 15.33
CA ILE A 2 -12.33 39.49 15.64
C ILE A 2 -11.38 39.88 16.77
N SER A 3 -11.42 39.17 17.91
CA SER A 3 -10.54 39.44 19.06
C SER A 3 -9.06 39.25 18.69
N ILE A 4 -8.18 40.14 19.17
CA ILE A 4 -6.72 40.08 18.98
C ILE A 4 -6.14 38.72 19.41
N LYS A 5 -6.74 38.05 20.42
CA LYS A 5 -6.37 36.69 20.83
C LYS A 5 -6.64 35.63 19.76
N THR A 6 -7.72 35.78 19.00
CA THR A 6 -8.06 34.90 17.87
C THR A 6 -7.08 35.08 16.72
N ILE A 7 -6.68 36.34 16.47
CA ILE A 7 -5.70 36.69 15.44
C ILE A 7 -4.32 36.09 15.76
N HIS A 8 -3.82 36.28 16.99
CA HIS A 8 -2.55 35.68 17.46
C HIS A 8 -2.55 34.14 17.38
N LYS A 9 -3.67 33.50 17.75
CA LYS A 9 -3.82 32.04 17.66
C LYS A 9 -3.75 31.55 16.21
N ASN A 10 -4.28 32.32 15.26
CA ASN A 10 -4.23 31.98 13.84
C ASN A 10 -2.79 32.08 13.28
N TYR A 11 -2.04 33.13 13.61
CA TYR A 11 -0.63 33.25 13.20
C TYR A 11 0.24 32.15 13.81
N PHE A 12 0.03 31.81 15.08
CA PHE A 12 0.76 30.72 15.73
C PHE A 12 0.50 29.37 15.06
N ASN A 13 -0.77 29.05 14.76
CA ASN A 13 -1.10 27.82 14.04
C ASN A 13 -0.52 27.79 12.61
N ALA A 14 -0.47 28.94 11.93
CA ALA A 14 0.16 29.04 10.61
C ALA A 14 1.67 28.81 10.69
N LEU A 15 2.36 29.33 11.71
CA LEU A 15 3.77 29.06 11.96
C LEU A 15 4.01 27.57 12.22
N LEU A 16 3.20 26.92 13.07
CA LEU A 16 3.31 25.48 13.32
C LEU A 16 3.11 24.65 12.05
N ALA A 17 2.14 25.02 11.21
CA ALA A 17 1.93 24.38 9.90
C ALA A 17 3.16 24.56 9.00
N MET A 18 3.78 25.75 8.97
CA MET A 18 5.01 26.00 8.21
C MET A 18 6.18 25.15 8.73
N CYS A 19 6.35 25.03 10.05
CA CYS A 19 7.36 24.16 10.65
C CYS A 19 7.16 22.69 10.25
N LEU A 20 5.90 22.21 10.23
CA LEU A 20 5.58 20.86 9.76
C LEU A 20 5.98 20.68 8.29
N LEU A 21 5.65 21.63 7.40
CA LEU A 21 6.04 21.55 5.99
C LEU A 21 7.56 21.46 5.82
N VAL A 22 8.31 22.34 6.48
CA VAL A 22 9.78 22.35 6.39
C VAL A 22 10.34 21.02 6.91
N LEU A 23 9.83 20.52 8.03
CA LEU A 23 10.24 19.24 8.60
C LEU A 23 9.98 18.08 7.64
N THR A 24 8.74 17.95 7.13
CA THR A 24 8.35 16.87 6.20
C THR A 24 9.20 16.90 4.94
N ILE A 25 9.39 18.08 4.33
CA ILE A 25 10.20 18.24 3.12
C ILE A 25 11.64 17.85 3.39
N THR A 26 12.22 18.28 4.52
CA THR A 26 13.62 17.97 4.86
C THR A 26 13.84 16.47 5.02
N VAL A 27 12.94 15.79 5.73
CA VAL A 27 13.04 14.35 6.00
C VAL A 27 12.88 13.51 4.74
N PHE A 28 11.95 13.89 3.85
CA PHE A 28 11.68 13.16 2.62
C PHE A 28 12.42 13.66 1.39
N TYR A 29 13.22 14.73 1.50
CA TYR A 29 14.04 15.24 0.39
C TYR A 29 14.84 14.15 -0.35
N PRO A 30 15.45 13.13 0.32
CA PRO A 30 16.16 12.07 -0.36
C PRO A 30 15.31 11.28 -1.38
N SER A 31 13.99 11.18 -1.21
CA SER A 31 13.12 10.44 -2.14
C SER A 31 13.07 11.07 -3.53
N LEU A 32 13.39 12.36 -3.66
CA LEU A 32 13.45 13.05 -4.95
C LEU A 32 14.64 12.59 -5.81
N GLY A 33 15.62 11.91 -5.21
CA GLY A 33 16.77 11.32 -5.91
C GLY A 33 16.59 9.84 -6.27
N ASN A 34 15.39 9.28 -6.08
CA ASN A 34 15.09 7.89 -6.39
C ASN A 34 14.64 7.74 -7.84
N ASP A 35 14.87 6.55 -8.41
CA ASP A 35 14.41 6.12 -9.72
C ASP A 35 13.07 5.37 -9.62
N PHE A 36 12.44 5.13 -10.78
CA PHE A 36 11.36 4.15 -10.89
C PHE A 36 11.88 2.76 -10.48
N VAL A 37 11.09 2.02 -9.72
CA VAL A 37 11.45 0.67 -9.26
C VAL A 37 10.71 -0.39 -10.07
N ARG A 38 11.43 -1.44 -10.48
CA ARG A 38 10.90 -2.56 -11.29
C ARG A 38 10.10 -3.55 -10.45
N TYR A 39 9.17 -3.02 -9.67
CA TYR A 39 8.16 -3.74 -8.93
C TYR A 39 6.83 -3.51 -9.68
N ASP A 40 5.99 -2.57 -9.22
CA ASP A 40 4.73 -2.25 -9.93
C ASP A 40 4.77 -0.96 -10.78
N ASP A 41 5.85 -0.16 -10.74
CA ASP A 41 5.95 1.07 -11.54
C ASP A 41 5.81 0.84 -13.05
N PRO A 42 6.32 -0.28 -13.62
CA PRO A 42 6.04 -0.61 -15.02
C PRO A 42 4.56 -0.81 -15.33
N LYS A 43 3.78 -1.38 -14.40
CA LYS A 43 2.36 -1.66 -14.64
C LYS A 43 1.50 -0.39 -14.58
N TYR A 44 1.83 0.51 -13.66
CA TYR A 44 1.04 1.72 -13.43
C TYR A 44 1.52 2.93 -14.25
N VAL A 45 2.82 3.03 -14.55
CA VAL A 45 3.39 4.26 -15.12
C VAL A 45 4.27 3.96 -16.33
N THR A 46 5.45 3.35 -16.15
CA THR A 46 6.51 3.38 -17.17
C THR A 46 6.27 2.42 -18.34
N GLY A 47 5.43 1.40 -18.16
CA GLY A 47 5.02 0.45 -19.19
C GLY A 47 3.53 0.52 -19.55
N ASN A 48 2.79 1.51 -19.05
CA ASN A 48 1.35 1.62 -19.29
C ASN A 48 1.05 2.57 -20.46
N PRO A 49 0.68 2.07 -21.64
CA PRO A 49 0.58 2.91 -22.85
C PRO A 49 -0.48 4.01 -22.75
N ASN A 50 -1.56 3.79 -21.98
CA ASN A 50 -2.60 4.81 -21.79
C ASN A 50 -2.12 5.92 -20.85
N VAL A 51 -1.40 5.57 -19.78
CA VAL A 51 -0.81 6.57 -18.87
C VAL A 51 0.31 7.36 -19.56
N LEU A 52 1.13 6.70 -20.39
CA LEU A 52 2.22 7.34 -21.14
C LEU A 52 1.73 8.39 -22.16
N LYS A 53 0.50 8.24 -22.68
CA LYS A 53 -0.15 9.24 -23.54
C LYS A 53 -0.62 10.49 -22.78
N GLY A 54 -0.58 10.48 -21.45
CA GLY A 54 -0.96 11.60 -20.60
C GLY A 54 -2.48 11.80 -20.47
N LEU A 55 -2.88 12.97 -20.00
CA LEU A 55 -4.27 13.33 -19.71
C LEU A 55 -5.03 13.71 -20.98
N THR A 56 -5.85 12.79 -21.48
CA THR A 56 -6.80 12.99 -22.59
C THR A 56 -8.20 12.54 -22.17
N VAL A 57 -9.24 13.00 -22.86
CA VAL A 57 -10.63 12.58 -22.58
C VAL A 57 -10.78 11.06 -22.73
N GLU A 58 -10.12 10.47 -23.73
CA GLU A 58 -10.11 9.02 -23.96
C GLU A 58 -9.45 8.27 -22.80
N ASN A 59 -8.27 8.72 -22.35
CA ASN A 59 -7.56 8.09 -21.24
C ASN A 59 -8.28 8.24 -19.90
N VAL A 60 -8.98 9.36 -19.68
CA VAL A 60 -9.83 9.54 -18.50
C VAL A 60 -10.99 8.56 -18.51
N LYS A 61 -11.67 8.39 -19.66
CA LYS A 61 -12.74 7.38 -19.80
C LYS A 61 -12.21 5.96 -19.57
N TRP A 62 -11.05 5.64 -20.15
CA TRP A 62 -10.37 4.36 -19.90
C TRP A 62 -10.05 4.16 -18.42
N ALA A 63 -9.50 5.16 -17.74
CA ALA A 63 -9.15 5.05 -16.32
C ALA A 63 -10.36 4.67 -15.45
N LEU A 64 -11.56 5.18 -15.78
CA LEU A 64 -12.80 4.89 -15.06
C LEU A 64 -13.25 3.42 -15.15
N THR A 65 -12.80 2.67 -16.16
CA THR A 65 -13.16 1.26 -16.36
C THR A 65 -11.97 0.30 -16.31
N ALA A 66 -10.73 0.82 -16.27
CA ALA A 66 -9.51 0.01 -16.33
C ALA A 66 -9.27 -0.80 -15.06
N HIS A 67 -8.91 -2.07 -15.23
CA HIS A 67 -8.36 -2.93 -14.19
C HIS A 67 -6.85 -3.03 -14.41
N VAL A 68 -6.05 -2.40 -13.54
CA VAL A 68 -4.59 -2.41 -13.63
C VAL A 68 -4.02 -3.18 -12.44
N ASP A 69 -3.28 -4.24 -12.73
CA ASP A 69 -2.70 -5.14 -11.72
C ASP A 69 -3.77 -5.67 -10.75
N SER A 70 -4.90 -6.14 -11.29
CA SER A 70 -6.04 -6.66 -10.51
C SER A 70 -6.67 -5.65 -9.55
N ASN A 71 -6.58 -4.35 -9.88
CA ASN A 71 -7.13 -3.28 -9.07
C ASN A 71 -7.85 -2.22 -9.91
N TRP A 72 -8.86 -1.58 -9.32
CA TRP A 72 -9.60 -0.46 -9.91
C TRP A 72 -9.30 0.83 -9.15
N PHE A 73 -8.36 1.64 -9.67
CA PHE A 73 -7.86 2.88 -9.04
C PHE A 73 -7.92 4.10 -10.00
N PRO A 74 -9.10 4.52 -10.49
CA PRO A 74 -9.20 5.52 -11.56
C PRO A 74 -8.52 6.86 -11.22
N VAL A 75 -8.73 7.39 -10.01
CA VAL A 75 -8.17 8.70 -9.62
C VAL A 75 -6.65 8.62 -9.50
N THR A 76 -6.11 7.47 -9.08
CA THR A 76 -4.66 7.22 -9.08
C THR A 76 -4.11 7.24 -10.50
N LEU A 77 -4.75 6.53 -11.45
CA LEU A 77 -4.31 6.50 -12.85
C LEU A 77 -4.34 7.90 -13.47
N ILE A 78 -5.41 8.65 -13.24
CA ILE A 78 -5.55 10.05 -13.68
C ILE A 78 -4.44 10.92 -13.09
N SER A 79 -4.05 10.69 -11.82
CA SER A 79 -2.95 11.44 -11.20
C SER A 79 -1.59 11.16 -11.86
N HIS A 80 -1.35 9.92 -12.33
CA HIS A 80 -0.13 9.60 -13.07
C HIS A 80 -0.16 10.17 -14.49
N MET A 81 -1.31 10.14 -15.17
CA MET A 81 -1.50 10.78 -16.48
C MET A 81 -1.23 12.28 -16.42
N LEU A 82 -1.69 12.95 -15.37
CA LEU A 82 -1.42 14.37 -15.16
C LEU A 82 0.08 14.64 -15.02
N ASP A 83 0.79 13.85 -14.22
CA ASP A 83 2.25 13.99 -14.08
C ASP A 83 2.98 13.73 -15.40
N VAL A 84 2.57 12.73 -16.16
CA VAL A 84 3.16 12.45 -17.49
C VAL A 84 2.91 13.62 -18.45
N SER A 85 1.70 14.19 -18.47
CA SER A 85 1.41 15.37 -19.29
C SER A 85 2.22 16.60 -18.90
N MET A 86 2.48 16.80 -17.61
CA MET A 86 3.19 17.99 -17.11
C MET A 86 4.71 17.84 -17.17
N PHE A 87 5.23 16.63 -16.94
CA PHE A 87 6.65 16.40 -16.65
C PHE A 87 7.28 15.26 -17.46
N GLY A 88 6.49 14.52 -18.23
CA GLY A 88 6.93 13.30 -18.89
C GLY A 88 7.32 12.21 -17.89
N ILE A 89 8.19 11.29 -18.33
CA ILE A 89 8.73 10.19 -17.51
C ILE A 89 9.99 10.68 -16.79
N ASN A 90 9.76 11.45 -15.73
CA ASN A 90 10.81 11.98 -14.87
C ASN A 90 10.59 11.52 -13.41
N PRO A 91 11.39 10.58 -12.88
CA PRO A 91 11.11 9.98 -11.57
C PRO A 91 11.11 11.02 -10.45
N ARG A 92 12.04 11.99 -10.49
CA ARG A 92 12.11 13.08 -9.50
C ARG A 92 10.81 13.89 -9.41
N ARG A 93 10.16 14.18 -10.55
CA ARG A 93 8.89 14.93 -10.58
C ARG A 93 7.73 14.08 -10.07
N HIS A 94 7.72 12.79 -10.38
CA HIS A 94 6.70 11.87 -9.85
C HIS A 94 6.84 11.69 -8.32
N HIS A 95 8.06 11.61 -7.79
CA HIS A 95 8.28 11.62 -6.33
C HIS A 95 7.89 12.94 -5.69
N LEU A 96 8.12 14.07 -6.37
CA LEU A 96 7.72 15.40 -5.88
C LEU A 96 6.21 15.47 -5.66
N THR A 97 5.40 14.93 -6.58
CA THR A 97 3.94 14.87 -6.41
C THR A 97 3.55 14.08 -5.15
N SER A 98 4.17 12.92 -4.91
CA SER A 98 3.92 12.12 -3.69
C SER A 98 4.35 12.86 -2.42
N LEU A 99 5.48 13.58 -2.45
CA LEU A 99 5.95 14.41 -1.33
C LEU A 99 4.99 15.58 -1.05
N CYS A 100 4.52 16.27 -2.09
CA CYS A 100 3.52 17.33 -1.96
C CYS A 100 2.22 16.81 -1.32
N LEU A 101 1.75 15.62 -1.74
CA LEU A 101 0.58 14.97 -1.15
C LEU A 101 0.83 14.59 0.33
N HIS A 102 2.01 14.12 0.67
CA HIS A 102 2.36 13.82 2.08
C HIS A 102 2.43 15.09 2.95
N CYS A 103 2.95 16.19 2.40
CA CYS A 103 2.91 17.50 3.05
C CYS A 103 1.46 17.96 3.27
N ALA A 104 0.61 17.87 2.25
CA ALA A 104 -0.81 18.21 2.36
C ALA A 104 -1.53 17.35 3.41
N ASN A 105 -1.25 16.03 3.44
CA ASN A 105 -1.73 15.12 4.47
C ASN A 105 -1.29 15.53 5.87
N THR A 106 -0.02 15.89 6.05
CA THR A 106 0.50 16.34 7.34
C THR A 106 -0.27 17.57 7.84
N ILE A 107 -0.56 18.53 6.95
CA ILE A 107 -1.33 19.72 7.28
C ILE A 107 -2.80 19.38 7.59
N LEU A 108 -3.42 18.49 6.82
CA LEU A 108 -4.78 18.02 7.10
C LEU A 108 -4.87 17.31 8.46
N VAL A 109 -3.89 16.46 8.78
CA VAL A 109 -3.77 15.81 10.09
C VAL A 109 -3.62 16.84 11.20
N PHE A 110 -2.75 17.85 11.03
CA PHE A 110 -2.61 18.94 12.01
C PHE A 110 -3.95 19.65 12.26
N PHE A 111 -4.67 20.06 11.22
CA PHE A 111 -5.94 20.76 11.39
C PHE A 111 -7.06 19.85 11.91
N LEU A 112 -7.10 18.59 11.50
CA LEU A 112 -8.03 17.59 12.03
C LEU A 112 -7.83 17.43 13.54
N PHE A 113 -6.59 17.16 13.97
CA PHE A 113 -6.30 17.00 15.40
C PHE A 113 -6.39 18.31 16.17
N LEU A 114 -6.20 19.47 15.54
CA LEU A 114 -6.50 20.76 16.16
C LEU A 114 -8.00 20.90 16.47
N CYS A 115 -8.87 20.43 15.58
CA CYS A 115 -10.32 20.39 15.82
C CYS A 115 -10.70 19.36 16.89
N LEU A 116 -10.07 18.17 16.86
CA LEU A 116 -10.41 17.05 17.75
C LEU A 116 -9.89 17.25 19.19
N THR A 117 -8.63 17.67 19.35
CA THR A 117 -7.97 17.85 20.66
C THR A 117 -8.19 19.25 21.25
N LYS A 118 -8.51 20.24 20.40
CA LYS A 118 -8.59 21.66 20.76
C LYS A 118 -7.27 22.24 21.31
N SER A 119 -6.14 21.56 21.06
CA SER A 119 -4.81 21.91 21.57
C SER A 119 -3.79 21.95 20.44
N SER A 120 -3.24 23.13 20.14
CA SER A 120 -2.23 23.29 19.09
C SER A 120 -0.96 22.48 19.34
N PRO A 121 -0.40 22.40 20.57
CA PRO A 121 0.76 21.55 20.84
C PRO A 121 0.48 20.06 20.59
N GLN A 122 -0.66 19.52 21.06
CA GLN A 122 -0.99 18.11 20.86
C GLN A 122 -1.19 17.80 19.38
N ALA A 123 -1.91 18.65 18.66
CA ALA A 123 -2.11 18.52 17.23
C ALA A 123 -0.79 18.57 16.45
N PHE A 124 0.13 19.47 16.84
CA PHE A 124 1.45 19.57 16.24
C PHE A 124 2.28 18.31 16.48
N VAL A 125 2.32 17.78 17.71
CA VAL A 125 3.09 16.57 18.02
C VAL A 125 2.55 15.35 17.26
N ILE A 126 1.23 15.16 17.20
CA ILE A 126 0.61 14.08 16.41
C ILE A 126 1.00 14.20 14.93
N ALA A 127 0.86 15.40 14.35
CA ALA A 127 1.18 15.65 12.95
C ALA A 127 2.67 15.50 12.65
N ALA A 128 3.55 15.97 13.54
CA ALA A 128 5.00 15.86 13.39
C ALA A 128 5.45 14.40 13.45
N LEU A 129 4.96 13.63 14.44
CA LEU A 129 5.26 12.20 14.56
C LEU A 129 4.75 11.42 13.34
N PHE A 130 3.54 11.72 12.87
CA PHE A 130 3.00 11.15 11.63
C PHE A 130 3.88 11.48 10.42
N ALA A 131 4.31 12.73 10.30
CA ALA A 131 5.03 13.24 9.15
C ALA A 131 6.44 12.68 9.00
N VAL A 132 7.14 12.38 10.11
CA VAL A 132 8.54 11.92 10.05
C VAL A 132 8.69 10.41 10.22
N HIS A 133 7.59 9.67 10.41
CA HIS A 133 7.67 8.25 10.77
C HIS A 133 8.22 7.39 9.60
N PRO A 134 9.16 6.45 9.85
CA PRO A 134 9.76 5.64 8.76
C PRO A 134 8.76 4.74 8.02
N LEU A 135 7.67 4.33 8.67
CA LEU A 135 6.58 3.60 8.02
C LEU A 135 5.86 4.38 6.90
N ARG A 136 6.07 5.70 6.79
CA ARG A 136 5.54 6.51 5.68
C ARG A 136 6.36 6.34 4.40
N VAL A 137 7.57 5.78 4.47
CA VAL A 137 8.51 5.77 3.34
C VAL A 137 7.96 5.05 2.13
N GLU A 138 7.31 3.90 2.29
CA GLU A 138 6.69 3.20 1.14
C GLU A 138 5.69 4.10 0.43
N SER A 139 4.78 4.73 1.17
CA SER A 139 3.73 5.58 0.62
C SER A 139 4.26 6.82 -0.12
N VAL A 140 5.43 7.34 0.28
CA VAL A 140 6.02 8.58 -0.28
C VAL A 140 7.06 8.30 -1.37
N ALA A 141 7.92 7.30 -1.14
CA ALA A 141 9.09 7.01 -1.98
C ALA A 141 8.81 5.96 -3.06
N TRP A 142 7.65 5.29 -3.06
CA TRP A 142 7.25 4.38 -4.13
C TRP A 142 6.24 5.07 -5.06
N ILE A 143 6.58 5.21 -6.34
CA ILE A 143 5.75 5.96 -7.30
C ILE A 143 4.36 5.33 -7.45
N SER A 144 4.27 4.01 -7.67
CA SER A 144 2.96 3.33 -7.78
C SER A 144 2.17 3.31 -6.48
N GLU A 145 2.81 3.52 -5.33
CA GLU A 145 2.11 3.63 -4.04
C GLU A 145 1.59 5.04 -3.74
N ARG A 146 1.75 5.99 -4.68
CA ARG A 146 1.08 7.29 -4.61
C ARG A 146 -0.41 7.18 -4.26
N LYS A 147 -1.07 6.11 -4.71
CA LYS A 147 -2.45 5.77 -4.34
C LYS A 147 -2.73 5.88 -2.83
N ASP A 148 -1.75 5.56 -2.00
CA ASP A 148 -1.87 5.62 -0.53
C ASP A 148 -1.91 7.06 -0.01
N VAL A 149 -0.95 7.90 -0.39
CA VAL A 149 -0.94 9.32 0.01
C VAL A 149 -2.10 10.11 -0.61
N LEU A 150 -2.52 9.75 -1.83
CA LEU A 150 -3.65 10.39 -2.51
C LEU A 150 -5.00 9.98 -1.89
N SER A 151 -5.19 8.68 -1.61
CA SER A 151 -6.38 8.19 -0.90
C SER A 151 -6.48 8.79 0.50
N ALA A 152 -5.35 8.88 1.23
CA ALA A 152 -5.31 9.49 2.55
C ALA A 152 -5.63 11.00 2.53
N PHE A 153 -5.23 11.73 1.47
CA PHE A 153 -5.58 13.14 1.30
C PHE A 153 -7.09 13.35 1.28
N PHE A 154 -7.77 12.59 0.42
CA PHE A 154 -9.22 12.64 0.34
C PHE A 154 -9.91 12.09 1.60
N PHE A 155 -9.32 11.08 2.25
CA PHE A 155 -9.81 10.53 3.52
C PHE A 155 -9.78 11.57 4.65
N PHE A 156 -8.64 12.24 4.87
CA PHE A 156 -8.51 13.27 5.90
C PHE A 156 -9.33 14.52 5.58
N LEU A 157 -9.43 14.87 4.29
CA LEU A 157 -10.31 15.96 3.85
C LEU A 157 -11.77 15.63 4.16
N SER A 158 -12.21 14.40 3.90
CA SER A 158 -13.54 13.91 4.25
C SER A 158 -13.80 14.01 5.75
N LEU A 159 -12.89 13.51 6.60
CA LEU A 159 -13.01 13.61 8.05
C LEU A 159 -13.03 15.06 8.54
N LEU A 160 -12.20 15.94 7.98
CA LEU A 160 -12.17 17.34 8.38
C LEU A 160 -13.49 18.04 8.05
N PHE A 161 -14.03 17.83 6.83
CA PHE A 161 -15.35 18.34 6.47
C PHE A 161 -16.46 17.73 7.33
N TYR A 162 -16.37 16.44 7.65
CA TYR A 162 -17.31 15.78 8.54
C TYR A 162 -17.30 16.41 9.95
N VAL A 163 -16.13 16.69 10.52
CA VAL A 163 -16.00 17.38 11.81
C VAL A 163 -16.57 18.80 11.73
N ARG A 164 -16.35 19.53 10.63
CA ARG A 164 -16.93 20.87 10.40
C ARG A 164 -18.46 20.82 10.24
N TYR A 165 -18.98 19.82 9.56
CA TYR A 165 -20.40 19.53 9.48
C TYR A 165 -20.97 19.25 10.87
N SER A 166 -20.30 18.43 11.68
CA SER A 166 -20.77 18.07 13.01
C SER A 166 -20.99 19.28 13.92
N ALA A 167 -20.14 20.32 13.78
CA ALA A 167 -20.18 21.55 14.54
C ALA A 167 -21.17 22.59 13.99
N SER A 168 -21.31 22.69 12.66
CA SER A 168 -22.10 23.76 12.01
C SER A 168 -23.44 23.33 11.44
N LYS A 169 -23.65 22.02 11.25
CA LYS A 169 -24.80 21.37 10.60
C LYS A 169 -25.10 21.83 9.16
N ARG A 170 -24.17 22.53 8.51
CA ARG A 170 -24.34 23.00 7.12
C ARG A 170 -24.22 21.83 6.13
N ALA A 171 -25.26 21.61 5.32
CA ALA A 171 -25.31 20.53 4.33
C ALA A 171 -24.12 20.52 3.35
N LEU A 172 -23.58 21.71 3.02
CA LEU A 172 -22.42 21.84 2.15
C LEU A 172 -21.19 21.06 2.66
N TYR A 173 -20.91 21.07 3.96
CA TYR A 173 -19.79 20.30 4.52
C TYR A 173 -20.04 18.80 4.49
N TYR A 174 -21.30 18.37 4.64
CA TYR A 174 -21.66 16.96 4.50
C TYR A 174 -21.46 16.49 3.05
N PHE A 175 -21.88 17.30 2.07
CA PHE A 175 -21.65 17.02 0.65
C PHE A 175 -20.16 16.89 0.33
N PHE A 176 -19.33 17.84 0.78
CA PHE A 176 -17.88 17.75 0.55
C PHE A 176 -17.22 16.59 1.28
N ALA A 177 -17.70 16.24 2.49
CA ALA A 177 -17.24 15.05 3.18
C ALA A 177 -17.55 13.77 2.38
N PHE A 178 -18.76 13.65 1.86
CA PHE A 178 -19.21 12.52 1.04
C PHE A 178 -18.45 12.44 -0.28
N PHE A 179 -18.30 13.56 -0.99
CA PHE A 179 -17.59 13.61 -2.26
C PHE A 179 -16.09 13.29 -2.11
N ALA A 180 -15.43 13.86 -1.11
CA ALA A 180 -14.03 13.51 -0.80
C ALA A 180 -13.91 12.03 -0.43
N PHE A 181 -14.88 11.47 0.31
CA PHE A 181 -14.86 10.04 0.62
C PHE A 181 -14.95 9.16 -0.64
N ALA A 182 -15.84 9.48 -1.58
CA ALA A 182 -15.92 8.78 -2.86
C ALA A 182 -14.59 8.81 -3.63
N LEU A 183 -13.91 9.96 -3.66
CA LEU A 183 -12.58 10.09 -4.28
C LEU A 183 -11.50 9.28 -3.55
N SER A 184 -11.56 9.19 -2.22
CA SER A 184 -10.62 8.35 -1.45
C SER A 184 -10.72 6.88 -1.85
N LEU A 185 -11.94 6.35 -2.00
CA LEU A 185 -12.20 4.96 -2.38
C LEU A 185 -11.74 4.63 -3.81
N THR A 186 -11.82 5.59 -4.73
CA THR A 186 -11.38 5.43 -6.12
C THR A 186 -9.87 5.64 -6.32
N CYS A 187 -9.16 6.11 -5.29
CA CYS A 187 -7.70 6.08 -5.25
C CYS A 187 -7.20 4.72 -4.74
N LYS A 188 -7.79 4.24 -3.63
CA LYS A 188 -7.48 2.99 -2.96
C LYS A 188 -8.62 2.62 -1.99
N PRO A 189 -9.13 1.38 -1.96
CA PRO A 189 -10.27 0.98 -1.14
C PRO A 189 -9.96 0.89 0.36
N MET A 190 -8.79 1.35 0.83
CA MET A 190 -8.44 1.36 2.25
C MET A 190 -9.42 2.23 3.08
N GLY A 191 -10.04 3.23 2.46
CA GLY A 191 -10.95 4.16 3.13
C GLY A 191 -12.29 3.59 3.61
N VAL A 192 -12.67 2.36 3.26
CA VAL A 192 -14.02 1.77 3.54
C VAL A 192 -14.44 1.77 5.01
N THR A 193 -13.51 1.99 5.93
CA THR A 193 -13.75 2.09 7.37
C THR A 193 -14.14 3.50 7.85
N LEU A 194 -14.15 4.51 6.98
CA LEU A 194 -14.47 5.91 7.32
C LEU A 194 -15.82 6.07 8.04
N PRO A 195 -16.94 5.42 7.63
CA PRO A 195 -18.23 5.57 8.32
C PRO A 195 -18.15 5.15 9.80
N PHE A 196 -17.43 4.06 10.08
CA PHE A 196 -17.21 3.58 11.45
C PHE A 196 -16.31 4.52 12.24
N LEU A 197 -15.26 5.05 11.61
CA LEU A 197 -14.42 6.05 12.24
C LEU A 197 -15.20 7.34 12.55
N ALA A 198 -16.08 7.79 11.65
CA ALA A 198 -16.94 8.95 11.88
C ALA A 198 -17.88 8.74 13.09
N LEU A 199 -18.45 7.53 13.24
CA LEU A 199 -19.22 7.16 14.43
C LEU A 199 -18.36 7.12 15.70
N LEU A 200 -17.12 6.63 15.60
CA LEU A 200 -16.19 6.62 16.72
C LEU A 200 -15.83 8.05 17.17
N LEU A 201 -15.66 8.98 16.22
CA LEU A 201 -15.44 10.39 16.52
C LEU A 201 -16.69 11.07 17.08
N ASP A 202 -17.89 10.69 16.63
CA ASP A 202 -19.15 11.13 17.23
C ASP A 202 -19.25 10.72 18.70
N PHE A 203 -18.73 9.54 19.06
CA PHE A 203 -18.62 9.12 20.45
C PHE A 203 -17.64 10.01 21.21
N TRP A 204 -16.38 10.05 20.79
CA TRP A 204 -15.39 10.96 21.33
C TRP A 204 -14.36 11.29 20.23
N PRO A 205 -13.97 12.57 20.06
CA PRO A 205 -14.18 13.70 20.97
C PRO A 205 -15.41 14.58 20.68
N LEU A 206 -16.21 14.29 19.65
CA LEU A 206 -17.32 15.17 19.25
C LEU A 206 -18.51 15.09 20.22
N ARG A 207 -18.66 14.01 20.99
CA ARG A 207 -19.69 13.81 22.03
C ARG A 207 -21.12 14.06 21.54
N ARG A 208 -21.46 13.50 20.39
CA ARG A 208 -22.77 13.63 19.73
C ARG A 208 -23.79 12.58 20.15
N PHE A 209 -23.36 11.51 20.82
CA PHE A 209 -24.29 10.57 21.44
C PHE A 209 -24.94 11.22 22.66
N THR A 210 -26.26 11.31 22.66
CA THR A 210 -27.05 11.68 23.83
C THR A 210 -27.66 10.42 24.44
N ASN A 211 -28.10 10.46 25.71
CA ASN A 211 -28.67 9.30 26.42
C ASN A 211 -30.02 8.79 25.85
N SER A 212 -30.33 9.07 24.58
CA SER A 212 -31.54 8.63 23.89
C SER A 212 -31.19 7.71 22.73
N ALA A 213 -31.94 6.61 22.60
CA ALA A 213 -31.88 5.71 21.44
C ALA A 213 -32.09 6.46 20.11
N LYS A 214 -32.83 7.58 20.12
CA LYS A 214 -33.02 8.44 18.93
C LYS A 214 -31.70 9.03 18.40
N SER A 215 -30.73 9.30 19.27
CA SER A 215 -29.43 9.84 18.85
C SER A 215 -28.59 8.80 18.12
N LEU A 216 -28.56 7.55 18.61
CA LEU A 216 -27.88 6.43 17.97
C LEU A 216 -28.46 6.15 16.57
N ILE A 217 -29.79 6.14 16.45
CA ILE A 217 -30.47 5.92 15.16
C ILE A 217 -30.14 7.07 14.19
N SER A 218 -30.29 8.33 14.63
CA SER A 218 -30.01 9.50 13.79
C SER A 218 -28.56 9.52 13.30
N LEU A 219 -27.59 9.25 14.19
CA LEU A 219 -26.18 9.20 13.81
C LEU A 219 -25.89 8.05 12.85
N THR A 220 -26.49 6.88 13.05
CA THR A 220 -26.32 5.73 12.15
C THR A 220 -26.90 6.02 10.76
N VAL A 221 -28.11 6.56 10.69
CA VAL A 221 -28.76 6.94 9.42
C VAL A 221 -27.95 7.99 8.66
N GLU A 222 -27.36 8.96 9.36
CA GLU A 222 -26.47 9.98 8.77
C GLU A 222 -25.25 9.35 8.04
N LYS A 223 -24.82 8.12 8.39
CA LYS A 223 -23.66 7.45 7.79
C LYS A 223 -24.07 6.43 6.74
N LEU A 224 -25.36 6.16 6.57
CA LEU A 224 -25.84 5.18 5.61
C LEU A 224 -25.35 5.45 4.18
N PRO A 225 -25.33 6.71 3.66
CA PRO A 225 -24.77 6.98 2.34
C PRO A 225 -23.28 6.64 2.23
N PHE A 226 -22.48 6.94 3.27
CA PHE A 226 -21.05 6.59 3.31
C PHE A 226 -20.87 5.06 3.40
N LEU A 227 -21.72 4.37 4.18
CA LEU A 227 -21.68 2.92 4.27
C LEU A 227 -22.01 2.26 2.93
N MET A 228 -22.99 2.79 2.17
CA MET A 228 -23.31 2.30 0.82
C MET A 228 -22.11 2.40 -0.12
N LEU A 229 -21.39 3.53 -0.14
CA LEU A 229 -20.16 3.66 -0.93
C LEU A 229 -19.07 2.67 -0.50
N SER A 230 -18.97 2.40 0.80
CA SER A 230 -18.01 1.42 1.35
C SER A 230 -18.34 0.01 0.86
N VAL A 231 -19.61 -0.39 0.90
CA VAL A 231 -20.07 -1.69 0.40
C VAL A 231 -19.83 -1.82 -1.11
N ILE A 232 -20.17 -0.80 -1.89
CA ILE A 232 -19.93 -0.78 -3.35
C ILE A 232 -18.44 -0.96 -3.65
N SER A 233 -17.56 -0.22 -2.96
CA SER A 233 -16.12 -0.32 -3.13
C SER A 233 -15.58 -1.71 -2.77
N CYS A 234 -16.08 -2.31 -1.68
CA CYS A 234 -15.72 -3.69 -1.31
C CYS A 234 -16.13 -4.71 -2.38
N VAL A 235 -17.36 -4.60 -2.92
CA VAL A 235 -17.86 -5.50 -3.97
C VAL A 235 -17.01 -5.41 -5.23
N ILE A 236 -16.73 -4.19 -5.70
CA ILE A 236 -15.85 -3.96 -6.87
C ILE A 236 -14.47 -4.56 -6.60
N THR A 237 -13.88 -4.29 -5.44
CA THR A 237 -12.54 -4.78 -5.08
C THR A 237 -12.47 -6.31 -5.10
N ILE A 238 -13.44 -6.99 -4.49
CA ILE A 238 -13.49 -8.47 -4.47
C ILE A 238 -13.65 -9.03 -5.88
N HIS A 239 -14.50 -8.42 -6.70
CA HIS A 239 -14.74 -8.87 -8.06
C HIS A 239 -13.47 -8.74 -8.93
N VAL A 240 -12.86 -7.56 -8.97
CA VAL A 240 -11.65 -7.28 -9.76
C VAL A 240 -10.46 -8.14 -9.31
N GLN A 241 -10.30 -8.37 -7.99
CA GLN A 241 -9.21 -9.19 -7.47
C GLN A 241 -9.40 -10.69 -7.70
N LYS A 242 -10.65 -11.17 -7.71
CA LYS A 242 -10.96 -12.56 -8.09
C LYS A 242 -10.66 -12.80 -9.57
N GLU A 243 -11.11 -11.91 -10.44
CA GLU A 243 -10.84 -12.00 -11.88
C GLU A 243 -9.34 -11.94 -12.18
N GLY A 244 -8.60 -11.08 -11.47
CA GLY A 244 -7.15 -10.95 -11.63
C GLY A 244 -6.30 -11.98 -10.86
N GLY A 245 -6.91 -12.98 -10.21
CA GLY A 245 -6.19 -14.05 -9.51
C GLY A 245 -5.31 -13.60 -8.35
N SER A 246 -5.52 -12.39 -7.81
CA SER A 246 -4.69 -11.80 -6.75
C SER A 246 -5.06 -12.26 -5.34
N ILE A 247 -6.21 -12.94 -5.20
CA ILE A 247 -6.60 -13.61 -3.95
C ILE A 247 -5.84 -14.93 -3.87
N THR A 248 -4.88 -15.00 -2.94
CA THR A 248 -4.09 -16.23 -2.76
C THR A 248 -4.93 -17.32 -2.11
N HIS A 249 -4.72 -18.57 -2.51
CA HIS A 249 -5.30 -19.75 -1.88
C HIS A 249 -4.59 -20.10 -0.57
N LEU A 250 -4.58 -19.19 0.40
CA LEU A 250 -4.13 -19.47 1.76
C LEU A 250 -5.32 -20.02 2.57
N PRO A 251 -5.13 -21.05 3.42
CA PRO A 251 -6.17 -21.45 4.36
C PRO A 251 -6.67 -20.26 5.18
N VAL A 252 -7.99 -20.14 5.33
CA VAL A 252 -8.64 -19.03 6.06
C VAL A 252 -8.10 -18.94 7.50
N SER A 253 -7.78 -20.08 8.12
CA SER A 253 -7.16 -20.14 9.44
C SER A 253 -5.80 -19.46 9.48
N THR A 254 -4.90 -19.78 8.54
CA THR A 254 -3.57 -19.17 8.44
C THR A 254 -3.67 -17.68 8.17
N ALA A 255 -4.57 -17.25 7.29
CA ALA A 255 -4.81 -15.84 6.99
C ALA A 255 -5.27 -15.07 8.25
N PHE A 256 -6.24 -15.64 8.97
CA PHE A 256 -6.74 -15.07 10.22
C PHE A 256 -5.65 -14.99 11.30
N MET A 257 -4.86 -16.05 11.49
CA MET A 257 -3.76 -16.06 12.46
C MET A 257 -2.69 -15.02 12.12
N ASN A 258 -2.30 -14.94 10.83
CA ASN A 258 -1.37 -13.91 10.36
C ASN A 258 -1.91 -12.50 10.59
N ALA A 259 -3.20 -12.25 10.31
CA ALA A 259 -3.83 -10.96 10.55
C ALA A 259 -3.72 -10.51 12.02
N ILE A 260 -4.02 -11.41 12.96
CA ILE A 260 -3.90 -11.13 14.40
C ILE A 260 -2.46 -10.81 14.81
N ILE A 261 -1.49 -11.56 14.29
CA ILE A 261 -0.06 -11.30 14.55
C ILE A 261 0.37 -9.96 13.93
N SER A 262 -0.11 -9.64 12.73
CA SER A 262 0.21 -8.40 12.03
C SER A 262 -0.19 -7.15 12.82
N TYR A 263 -1.34 -7.15 13.51
CA TYR A 263 -1.71 -6.07 14.43
C TYR A 263 -0.63 -5.80 15.49
N VAL A 264 -0.08 -6.85 16.10
CA VAL A 264 0.97 -6.68 17.12
C VAL A 264 2.28 -6.25 16.48
N LYS A 265 2.63 -6.81 15.31
CA LYS A 265 3.82 -6.40 14.55
C LYS A 265 3.79 -4.92 14.17
N TYR A 266 2.65 -4.37 13.76
CA TYR A 266 2.53 -2.94 13.46
C TYR A 266 2.71 -2.05 14.70
N ILE A 267 2.21 -2.46 15.86
CA ILE A 267 2.47 -1.76 17.14
C ILE A 267 3.97 -1.78 17.43
N TYR A 268 4.61 -2.95 17.31
CA TYR A 268 6.07 -3.07 17.46
C TYR A 268 6.83 -2.16 16.49
N LYS A 269 6.48 -2.18 15.20
CA LYS A 269 7.12 -1.37 14.15
C LYS A 269 6.87 0.14 14.28
N MET A 270 5.83 0.55 15.01
CA MET A 270 5.61 1.95 15.38
C MET A 270 6.65 2.45 16.39
N PHE A 271 7.03 1.61 17.37
CA PHE A 271 8.02 2.02 18.38
C PHE A 271 9.45 1.71 17.95
N ILE A 272 9.65 0.61 17.21
CA ILE A 272 10.95 0.12 16.76
C ILE A 272 10.89 -0.07 15.23
N PRO A 273 10.98 1.03 14.46
CA PRO A 273 10.85 1.02 13.00
C PRO A 273 12.14 0.58 12.29
N ILE A 274 12.69 -0.57 12.68
CA ILE A 274 13.86 -1.19 12.05
C ILE A 274 13.43 -2.34 11.14
N ASN A 275 14.32 -2.73 10.21
CA ASN A 275 14.08 -3.85 9.28
C ASN A 275 12.79 -3.68 8.47
N LEU A 276 12.55 -2.46 8.00
CA LEU A 276 11.46 -2.10 7.11
C LEU A 276 11.80 -2.52 5.67
N CYS A 277 10.83 -3.08 4.95
CA CYS A 277 11.02 -3.61 3.60
C CYS A 277 9.72 -3.67 2.80
N ALA A 278 9.85 -3.59 1.46
CA ALA A 278 8.72 -3.54 0.53
C ALA A 278 7.80 -4.79 0.54
N LEU A 279 8.33 -5.95 0.94
CA LEU A 279 7.57 -7.19 1.03
C LEU A 279 8.05 -8.04 2.20
N TYR A 280 7.13 -8.29 3.12
CA TYR A 280 7.27 -9.28 4.18
C TYR A 280 6.67 -10.60 3.68
N PRO A 281 7.45 -11.68 3.53
CA PRO A 281 6.93 -12.95 3.01
C PRO A 281 5.76 -13.48 3.82
N LEU A 282 4.70 -13.92 3.14
CA LEU A 282 3.60 -14.64 3.75
C LEU A 282 4.07 -16.02 4.23
N PRO A 283 3.98 -16.34 5.53
CA PRO A 283 4.41 -17.65 6.03
C PRO A 283 3.44 -18.74 5.57
N GLU A 284 3.97 -19.91 5.18
CA GLU A 284 3.15 -21.08 4.82
C GLU A 284 2.38 -21.63 6.03
N ALA A 285 3.00 -21.55 7.22
CA ALA A 285 2.39 -21.93 8.48
C ALA A 285 2.70 -20.89 9.56
N VAL A 286 1.71 -20.63 10.43
CA VAL A 286 1.84 -19.69 11.54
C VAL A 286 2.00 -20.47 12.84
N ASN A 287 2.98 -20.09 13.67
CA ASN A 287 3.19 -20.69 14.98
C ASN A 287 1.97 -20.41 15.91
N PRO A 288 1.25 -21.45 16.39
CA PRO A 288 0.05 -21.27 17.22
C PRO A 288 0.31 -20.54 18.54
N SER A 289 1.49 -20.69 19.15
CA SER A 289 1.84 -20.03 20.41
C SER A 289 2.03 -18.52 20.22
N VAL A 290 2.64 -18.11 19.11
CA VAL A 290 2.80 -16.69 18.75
C VAL A 290 1.43 -16.06 18.48
N PHE A 291 0.56 -16.78 17.77
CA PHE A 291 -0.83 -16.37 17.57
C PHE A 291 -1.59 -16.21 18.90
N ALA A 292 -1.52 -17.19 19.80
CA ALA A 292 -2.19 -17.13 21.09
C ALA A 292 -1.71 -15.93 21.92
N ALA A 293 -0.40 -15.70 21.99
CA ALA A 293 0.16 -14.54 22.70
C ALA A 293 -0.30 -13.21 22.09
N ALA A 294 -0.30 -13.10 20.76
CA ALA A 294 -0.79 -11.91 20.06
C ALA A 294 -2.28 -11.66 20.33
N LEU A 295 -3.11 -12.70 20.23
CA LEU A 295 -4.54 -12.63 20.49
C LEU A 295 -4.82 -12.20 21.93
N THR A 296 -4.16 -12.82 22.91
CA THR A 296 -4.28 -12.45 24.33
C THR A 296 -3.90 -10.99 24.56
N LEU A 297 -2.79 -10.52 23.98
CA LEU A 297 -2.37 -9.13 24.11
C LEU A 297 -3.41 -8.16 23.54
N LEU A 298 -3.95 -8.42 22.35
CA LEU A 298 -4.98 -7.56 21.75
C LEU A 298 -6.27 -7.54 22.57
N ILE A 299 -6.68 -8.69 23.14
CA ILE A 299 -7.85 -8.77 24.03
C ILE A 299 -7.60 -7.93 25.28
N VAL A 300 -6.45 -8.10 25.94
CA VAL A 300 -6.09 -7.35 27.15
C VAL A 300 -6.11 -5.84 26.89
N ILE A 301 -5.48 -5.37 25.80
CA ILE A 301 -5.49 -3.94 25.45
C ILE A 301 -6.92 -3.47 25.18
N SER A 302 -7.72 -4.24 24.43
CA SER A 302 -9.11 -3.89 24.13
C SER A 302 -9.96 -3.77 25.40
N VAL A 303 -9.81 -4.72 26.34
CA VAL A 303 -10.51 -4.69 27.63
C VAL A 303 -10.10 -3.46 28.43
N ILE A 304 -8.79 -3.15 28.53
CA ILE A 304 -8.30 -1.95 29.22
C ILE A 304 -8.91 -0.68 28.60
N CYS A 305 -8.93 -0.56 27.26
CA CYS A 305 -9.51 0.59 26.58
C CYS A 305 -11.01 0.75 26.85
N VAL A 306 -11.76 -0.36 26.97
CA VAL A 306 -13.18 -0.35 27.33
C VAL A 306 -13.38 0.01 28.81
N LEU A 307 -12.56 -0.52 29.72
CA LEU A 307 -12.64 -0.20 31.16
C LEU A 307 -12.34 1.29 31.42
N LEU A 308 -11.45 1.88 30.64
CA LEU A 308 -11.08 3.30 30.73
C LEU A 308 -12.02 4.24 29.97
N ILE A 309 -13.09 3.74 29.34
CA ILE A 309 -13.94 4.55 28.44
C ILE A 309 -14.58 5.77 29.12
N LYS A 310 -14.93 5.65 30.41
CA LYS A 310 -15.59 6.73 31.17
C LYS A 310 -14.61 7.80 31.65
N THR A 311 -13.39 7.41 32.01
CA THR A 311 -12.38 8.32 32.60
C THR A 311 -11.45 8.90 31.53
N HIS A 312 -11.03 8.07 30.57
CA HIS A 312 -10.07 8.39 29.53
C HIS A 312 -10.56 7.87 28.16
N PRO A 313 -11.65 8.42 27.61
CA PRO A 313 -12.28 7.95 26.36
C PRO A 313 -11.36 7.97 25.13
N TYR A 314 -10.25 8.73 25.17
CA TYR A 314 -9.26 8.75 24.09
C TYR A 314 -8.56 7.40 23.91
N PHE A 315 -8.45 6.55 24.96
CA PHE A 315 -7.95 5.18 24.80
C PHE A 315 -8.87 4.36 23.92
N PHE A 316 -10.19 4.44 24.16
CA PHE A 316 -11.20 3.76 23.36
C PHE A 316 -11.17 4.26 21.90
N THR A 317 -11.30 5.56 21.67
CA THR A 317 -11.29 6.13 20.31
C THR A 317 -9.98 5.83 19.58
N GLY A 318 -8.83 6.01 20.21
CA GLY A 318 -7.55 5.75 19.55
C GLY A 318 -7.33 4.28 19.23
N TRP A 319 -7.73 3.36 20.12
CA TRP A 319 -7.54 1.93 19.93
C TRP A 319 -8.45 1.39 18.82
N PHE A 320 -9.74 1.73 18.86
CA PHE A 320 -10.69 1.28 17.85
C PHE A 320 -10.54 2.02 16.52
N TRP A 321 -9.91 3.20 16.49
CA TRP A 321 -9.41 3.79 15.24
C TRP A 321 -8.34 2.86 14.66
N TYR A 322 -7.30 2.54 15.42
CA TYR A 322 -6.20 1.70 14.96
C TYR A 322 -6.69 0.32 14.49
N VAL A 323 -7.43 -0.40 15.33
CA VAL A 323 -7.96 -1.71 14.99
C VAL A 323 -8.91 -1.62 13.81
N GLY A 324 -9.90 -0.73 13.86
CA GLY A 324 -10.95 -0.64 12.86
C GLY A 324 -10.43 -0.26 11.46
N THR A 325 -9.56 0.74 11.37
CA THR A 325 -9.06 1.24 10.06
C THR A 325 -8.05 0.32 9.39
N LEU A 326 -7.47 -0.64 10.12
CA LEU A 326 -6.52 -1.61 9.57
C LEU A 326 -7.20 -2.89 9.05
N VAL A 327 -8.45 -3.16 9.44
CA VAL A 327 -9.23 -4.35 9.03
C VAL A 327 -9.14 -4.66 7.53
N PRO A 328 -9.29 -3.69 6.60
CA PRO A 328 -9.27 -4.00 5.16
C PRO A 328 -7.91 -4.46 4.64
N ALA A 329 -6.83 -4.17 5.37
CA ALA A 329 -5.45 -4.36 4.91
C ALA A 329 -4.66 -5.40 5.72
N VAL A 330 -5.19 -5.86 6.86
CA VAL A 330 -4.46 -6.75 7.78
C VAL A 330 -4.37 -8.20 7.29
N GLY A 331 -5.12 -8.57 6.24
CA GLY A 331 -5.04 -9.89 5.61
C GLY A 331 -6.11 -10.90 6.03
N PHE A 332 -7.27 -10.47 6.57
CA PHE A 332 -8.40 -11.38 6.79
C PHE A 332 -8.91 -12.01 5.49
N VAL A 333 -8.92 -11.21 4.42
CA VAL A 333 -8.99 -11.68 3.04
C VAL A 333 -7.58 -11.49 2.47
N GLN A 334 -6.85 -12.58 2.28
CA GLN A 334 -5.46 -12.50 1.85
C GLN A 334 -5.39 -12.11 0.37
N VAL A 335 -4.84 -10.92 0.12
CA VAL A 335 -4.61 -10.37 -1.22
C VAL A 335 -3.12 -10.12 -1.39
N GLY A 336 -2.55 -10.73 -2.43
CA GLY A 336 -1.12 -10.71 -2.68
C GLY A 336 -0.32 -11.63 -1.76
N VAL A 337 0.98 -11.63 -1.97
CA VAL A 337 1.95 -12.59 -1.42
C VAL A 337 2.65 -12.10 -0.12
N GLN A 338 2.23 -10.97 0.41
CA GLN A 338 2.79 -10.34 1.60
C GLN A 338 2.00 -10.68 2.88
N ALA A 339 2.70 -10.95 3.99
CA ALA A 339 2.09 -11.10 5.32
C ALA A 339 1.54 -9.77 5.87
N MET A 340 2.27 -8.69 5.61
CA MET A 340 1.98 -7.33 6.06
C MET A 340 2.73 -6.35 5.14
N ALA A 341 2.45 -5.05 5.26
CA ALA A 341 3.14 -4.01 4.51
C ALA A 341 3.18 -2.69 5.28
N ASP A 342 4.32 -2.00 5.27
CA ASP A 342 4.52 -0.80 6.09
C ASP A 342 3.50 0.30 5.76
N ARG A 343 3.20 0.47 4.46
CA ARG A 343 2.16 1.38 3.94
C ARG A 343 0.77 1.19 4.54
N TYR A 344 0.41 0.00 5.03
CA TYR A 344 -0.92 -0.22 5.64
C TYR A 344 -1.10 0.52 6.97
N SER A 345 0.00 0.92 7.61
CA SER A 345 -0.04 1.73 8.84
C SER A 345 -0.34 3.22 8.59
N TYR A 346 -0.29 3.68 7.32
CA TYR A 346 -1.14 4.69 6.69
C TYR A 346 -1.93 5.64 7.63
N ILE A 347 -3.23 5.39 7.63
CA ILE A 347 -4.25 5.99 8.47
C ILE A 347 -4.31 5.40 9.88
N PRO A 348 -4.11 4.08 10.12
CA PRO A 348 -4.32 3.47 11.43
C PRO A 348 -3.42 3.98 12.54
N GLN A 349 -2.16 4.31 12.25
CA GLN A 349 -1.18 4.73 13.26
C GLN A 349 -1.62 6.01 14.02
N LEU A 350 -2.44 6.86 13.39
CA LEU A 350 -2.96 8.06 14.03
C LEU A 350 -3.82 7.77 15.27
N GLY A 351 -4.49 6.62 15.31
CA GLY A 351 -5.23 6.18 16.49
C GLY A 351 -4.31 5.94 17.69
N LEU A 352 -3.17 5.29 17.48
CA LEU A 352 -2.18 5.05 18.53
C LEU A 352 -1.44 6.34 18.92
N LEU A 353 -1.11 7.20 17.95
CA LEU A 353 -0.52 8.52 18.23
C LEU A 353 -1.45 9.39 19.08
N LEU A 354 -2.76 9.35 18.82
CA LEU A 354 -3.76 10.01 19.65
C LEU A 354 -3.70 9.50 21.10
N ILE A 355 -3.64 8.19 21.33
CA ILE A 355 -3.50 7.63 22.69
C ILE A 355 -2.27 8.19 23.37
N ILE A 356 -1.10 8.08 22.73
CA ILE A 356 0.18 8.48 23.32
C ILE A 356 0.14 9.98 23.67
N VAL A 357 -0.23 10.84 22.73
CA VAL A 357 -0.20 12.29 22.95
C VAL A 357 -1.25 12.75 23.95
N MET A 358 -2.42 12.09 24.01
CA MET A 358 -3.46 12.42 24.99
C MET A 358 -3.19 11.84 26.38
N ALA A 359 -2.48 10.72 26.48
CA ALA A 359 -2.04 10.13 27.74
C ALA A 359 -0.92 10.94 28.41
N PHE A 360 -0.19 11.74 27.63
CA PHE A 360 0.77 12.73 28.10
C PHE A 360 0.25 14.15 27.85
N PRO A 361 -0.88 14.56 28.46
CA PRO A 361 -1.30 15.95 28.37
C PRO A 361 -0.17 16.77 28.97
N ALA A 362 0.39 17.70 28.20
CA ALA A 362 1.50 18.51 28.63
C ALA A 362 1.18 19.13 30.01
N VAL A 363 1.77 18.49 31.04
CA VAL A 363 1.81 18.86 32.45
C VAL A 363 0.45 18.89 33.17
N GLU A 364 0.08 17.76 33.74
CA GLU A 364 -0.70 17.79 34.98
C GLU A 364 0.07 18.67 36.00
N PRO A 365 -0.52 19.71 36.63
CA PRO A 365 0.21 20.66 37.49
C PRO A 365 0.98 19.99 38.64
N SER A 366 0.56 18.79 39.01
CA SER A 366 1.15 17.90 40.02
C SER A 366 2.55 17.39 39.67
N ARG A 367 2.94 17.32 38.38
CA ARG A 367 4.21 16.69 37.93
C ARG A 367 5.07 17.64 37.10
N LYS A 368 5.48 18.76 37.71
CA LYS A 368 6.27 19.86 37.08
C LYS A 368 7.56 19.40 36.36
N PHE A 369 8.22 18.34 36.82
CA PHE A 369 9.47 17.84 36.21
C PHE A 369 9.24 17.14 34.86
N LEU A 370 8.30 16.18 34.81
CA LEU A 370 7.96 15.45 33.58
C LEU A 370 7.45 16.37 32.48
N GLY A 371 6.74 17.44 32.86
CA GLY A 371 6.27 18.46 31.93
C GLY A 371 7.38 19.21 31.19
N LYS A 372 8.53 19.43 31.84
CA LYS A 372 9.70 20.07 31.22
C LYS A 372 10.46 19.12 30.30
N LEU A 373 10.45 17.83 30.58
CA LEU A 373 11.12 16.80 29.77
C LEU A 373 10.33 16.44 28.50
N TYR A 374 9.00 16.52 28.52
CA TYR A 374 8.15 16.15 27.38
C TYR A 374 8.57 16.77 26.02
N PRO A 375 8.81 18.09 25.89
CA PRO A 375 9.26 18.66 24.62
C PRO A 375 10.65 18.17 24.21
N VAL A 376 11.55 17.92 25.17
CA VAL A 376 12.90 17.38 24.90
C VAL A 376 12.79 15.95 24.38
N ILE A 377 12.01 15.09 25.05
CA ILE A 377 11.76 13.70 24.61
C ILE A 377 11.13 13.69 23.23
N THR A 378 10.13 14.54 23.00
CA THR A 378 9.47 14.66 21.69
C THR A 378 10.47 15.07 20.61
N ALA A 379 11.33 16.06 20.88
CA ALA A 379 12.35 16.49 19.93
C ALA A 379 13.35 15.37 19.61
N VAL A 380 13.82 14.64 20.63
CA VAL A 380 14.72 13.49 20.45
C VAL A 380 14.06 12.41 19.60
N VAL A 381 12.82 12.05 19.90
CA VAL A 381 12.06 11.05 19.12
C VAL A 381 11.89 11.50 17.67
N LEU A 382 11.55 12.77 17.44
CA LEU A 382 11.41 13.32 16.08
C LEU A 382 12.72 13.25 15.31
N VAL A 383 13.86 13.58 15.93
CA VAL A 383 15.18 13.48 15.31
C VAL A 383 15.52 12.03 14.97
N LEU A 384 15.32 11.10 15.92
CA LEU A 384 15.60 9.68 15.70
C LEU A 384 14.75 9.11 14.54
N LEU A 385 13.44 9.36 14.56
CA LEU A 385 12.54 8.92 13.49
C LEU A 385 12.93 9.56 12.14
N SER A 386 13.29 10.85 12.12
CA SER A 386 13.74 11.55 10.92
C SER A 386 14.99 10.90 10.31
N VAL A 387 16.00 10.57 11.13
CA VAL A 387 17.22 9.90 10.67
C VAL A 387 16.92 8.51 10.10
N ILE A 388 16.07 7.72 10.78
CA ILE A 388 15.66 6.41 10.29
C ILE A 388 14.91 6.54 8.96
N THR A 389 14.02 7.53 8.83
CA THR A 389 13.26 7.80 7.60
C THR A 389 14.17 8.18 6.45
N ILE A 390 15.11 9.11 6.65
CA ILE A 390 16.10 9.51 5.65
C ILE A 390 16.88 8.29 5.15
N ASN A 391 17.32 7.42 6.05
CA ASN A 391 18.05 6.21 5.69
C ASN A 391 17.14 5.20 4.96
N GLN A 392 15.91 5.03 5.42
CA GLN A 392 14.95 4.11 4.81
C GLN A 392 14.56 4.56 3.39
N SER A 393 14.42 5.86 3.14
CA SER A 393 14.15 6.41 1.80
C SER A 393 15.25 6.09 0.79
N ARG A 394 16.50 5.92 1.22
CA ARG A 394 17.62 5.58 0.33
C ARG A 394 17.55 4.15 -0.21
N TYR A 395 16.88 3.23 0.48
CA TYR A 395 16.66 1.87 -0.05
C TYR A 395 15.70 1.85 -1.24
N TRP A 396 14.89 2.89 -1.39
CA TRP A 396 14.01 3.09 -2.55
C TRP A 396 14.71 3.74 -3.75
N LYS A 397 16.04 3.94 -3.69
CA LYS A 397 16.81 4.62 -4.75
C LYS A 397 16.64 3.95 -6.12
N ASN A 398 16.64 2.62 -6.18
CA ASN A 398 16.41 1.85 -7.40
C ASN A 398 16.02 0.41 -7.07
N SER A 399 15.65 -0.36 -8.10
CA SER A 399 15.21 -1.76 -7.98
C SER A 399 16.19 -2.63 -7.20
N LYS A 400 17.50 -2.54 -7.51
CA LYS A 400 18.53 -3.35 -6.85
C LYS A 400 18.59 -3.09 -5.35
N ALA A 401 18.71 -1.82 -4.96
CA ALA A 401 18.77 -1.43 -3.56
C ALA A 401 17.52 -1.87 -2.78
N LEU A 402 16.35 -1.78 -3.42
CA LEU A 402 15.08 -2.20 -2.83
C LEU A 402 15.03 -3.71 -2.57
N PHE A 403 15.41 -4.50 -3.57
CA PHE A 403 15.39 -5.97 -3.49
C PHE A 403 16.46 -6.50 -2.53
N ASP A 404 17.69 -6.00 -2.62
CA ASP A 404 18.78 -6.35 -1.71
C ASP A 404 18.39 -6.05 -0.25
N ARG A 405 17.76 -4.89 0.00
CA ARG A 405 17.28 -4.54 1.33
C ARG A 405 16.26 -5.55 1.83
N ALA A 406 15.23 -5.86 1.04
CA ALA A 406 14.20 -6.80 1.43
C ALA A 406 14.79 -8.20 1.73
N ILE A 407 15.69 -8.70 0.89
CA ILE A 407 16.40 -9.97 1.09
C ILE A 407 17.25 -9.94 2.38
N SER A 408 17.92 -8.82 2.69
CA SER A 408 18.81 -8.73 3.85
C SER A 408 18.08 -8.71 5.21
N VAL A 409 16.79 -8.36 5.24
CA VAL A 409 16.03 -8.19 6.50
C VAL A 409 14.84 -9.13 6.64
N THR A 410 14.63 -10.01 5.67
CA THR A 410 13.58 -11.02 5.71
C THR A 410 14.18 -12.39 5.44
N GLU A 411 13.62 -13.41 6.06
CA GLU A 411 13.96 -14.80 5.79
C GLU A 411 13.11 -15.31 4.63
N ASN A 412 13.69 -16.17 3.78
CA ASN A 412 12.97 -16.91 2.74
C ASN A 412 12.11 -15.99 1.83
N ASN A 413 12.71 -14.97 1.22
CA ASN A 413 12.00 -14.03 0.36
C ASN A 413 12.11 -14.37 -1.13
N GLN A 414 11.48 -15.46 -1.56
CA GLN A 414 11.52 -15.93 -2.94
C GLN A 414 11.03 -14.88 -3.95
N VAL A 415 10.06 -14.04 -3.58
CA VAL A 415 9.51 -13.00 -4.45
C VAL A 415 10.59 -11.96 -4.79
N MET A 416 11.35 -11.53 -3.79
CA MET A 416 12.42 -10.55 -4.01
C MET A 416 13.62 -11.17 -4.75
N PHE A 417 13.94 -12.44 -4.52
CA PHE A 417 14.93 -13.14 -5.34
C PHE A 417 14.51 -13.26 -6.81
N VAL A 418 13.24 -13.52 -7.10
CA VAL A 418 12.73 -13.53 -8.48
C VAL A 418 12.86 -12.16 -9.13
N ASN A 419 12.41 -11.11 -8.44
CA ASN A 419 12.48 -9.75 -8.99
C ASN A 419 13.93 -9.29 -9.19
N LEU A 420 14.82 -9.61 -8.24
CA LEU A 420 16.25 -9.35 -8.38
C LEU A 420 16.84 -10.13 -9.56
N GLY A 421 16.47 -11.41 -9.72
CA GLY A 421 16.98 -12.25 -10.80
C GLY A 421 16.60 -11.74 -12.19
N VAL A 422 15.34 -11.34 -12.37
CA VAL A 422 14.87 -10.71 -13.62
C VAL A 422 15.59 -9.39 -13.86
N TYR A 423 15.66 -8.53 -12.84
CA TYR A 423 16.34 -7.24 -12.96
C TYR A 423 17.82 -7.38 -13.35
N LEU A 424 18.55 -8.31 -12.72
CA LEU A 424 19.96 -8.57 -13.02
C LEU A 424 20.16 -9.16 -14.42
N ALA A 425 19.26 -10.05 -14.87
CA ALA A 425 19.35 -10.61 -16.21
C ALA A 425 19.13 -9.58 -17.33
N GLU A 426 18.44 -8.47 -17.05
CA GLU A 426 18.17 -7.43 -18.05
C GLU A 426 19.14 -6.25 -17.98
N THR A 427 19.65 -5.92 -16.79
CA THR A 427 20.46 -4.71 -16.57
C THR A 427 21.89 -4.98 -16.13
N GLY A 428 22.18 -6.20 -15.71
CA GLY A 428 23.47 -6.64 -15.17
C GLY A 428 23.95 -7.92 -15.85
N THR A 429 24.47 -8.86 -15.05
CA THR A 429 24.96 -10.13 -15.59
C THR A 429 23.88 -11.22 -15.54
N VAL A 430 23.66 -11.86 -16.69
CA VAL A 430 22.70 -12.97 -16.85
C VAL A 430 22.96 -14.09 -15.84
N THR A 431 24.23 -14.37 -15.55
CA THR A 431 24.67 -15.39 -14.59
C THR A 431 24.23 -15.09 -13.15
N GLU A 432 24.33 -13.84 -12.70
CA GLU A 432 23.83 -13.45 -11.37
C GLU A 432 22.29 -13.52 -11.32
N GLY A 433 21.63 -13.16 -12.42
CA GLY A 433 20.18 -13.29 -12.56
C GLY A 433 19.70 -14.73 -12.40
N VAL A 434 20.35 -15.67 -13.08
CA VAL A 434 20.12 -17.12 -12.94
C VAL A 434 20.40 -17.59 -11.51
N ALA A 435 21.49 -17.14 -10.89
CA ALA A 435 21.82 -17.52 -9.51
C ALA A 435 20.76 -17.06 -8.51
N ALA A 436 20.22 -15.84 -8.66
CA ALA A 436 19.13 -15.33 -7.84
C ALA A 436 17.84 -16.14 -8.03
N LEU A 437 17.48 -16.50 -9.27
CA LEU A 437 16.31 -17.35 -9.54
C LEU A 437 16.47 -18.76 -8.97
N LYS A 438 17.66 -19.35 -9.06
CA LYS A 438 17.96 -20.64 -8.41
C LYS A 438 17.83 -20.57 -6.89
N LYS A 439 18.21 -19.46 -6.26
CA LYS A 439 17.95 -19.23 -4.83
C LYS A 439 16.45 -19.17 -4.52
N ALA A 440 15.65 -18.51 -5.35
CA ALA A 440 14.19 -18.50 -5.19
C ALA A 440 13.59 -19.92 -5.25
N ILE A 441 14.03 -20.73 -6.21
CA ILE A 441 13.61 -22.13 -6.35
C ILE A 441 14.08 -22.98 -5.16
N ALA A 442 15.29 -22.73 -4.64
CA ALA A 442 15.79 -23.44 -3.46
C ALA A 442 14.96 -23.13 -2.19
N ILE A 443 14.46 -21.89 -2.05
CA ILE A 443 13.56 -21.50 -0.96
C ILE A 443 12.19 -22.16 -1.12
N ASN A 444 11.62 -22.09 -2.33
CA ASN A 444 10.34 -22.72 -2.63
C ASN A 444 10.38 -23.39 -4.02
N PRO A 445 10.56 -24.72 -4.07
CA PRO A 445 10.62 -25.48 -5.33
C PRO A 445 9.31 -25.48 -6.12
N ARG A 446 8.21 -25.00 -5.54
CA ARG A 446 6.90 -24.87 -6.21
C ARG A 446 6.59 -23.43 -6.61
N PHE A 447 7.55 -22.51 -6.53
CA PHE A 447 7.33 -21.11 -6.91
C PHE A 447 7.33 -20.94 -8.42
N LEU A 448 6.15 -21.07 -9.02
CA LEU A 448 5.89 -21.07 -10.46
C LEU A 448 6.63 -19.97 -11.23
N GLN A 449 6.60 -18.72 -10.74
CA GLN A 449 7.19 -17.59 -11.44
C GLN A 449 8.71 -17.70 -11.57
N ALA A 450 9.40 -18.35 -10.62
CA ALA A 450 10.84 -18.55 -10.69
C ALA A 450 11.22 -19.49 -11.83
N HIS A 451 10.46 -20.59 -12.02
CA HIS A 451 10.68 -21.53 -13.12
C HIS A 451 10.40 -20.90 -14.49
N ILE A 452 9.30 -20.15 -14.63
CA ILE A 452 8.97 -19.46 -15.88
C ILE A 452 10.06 -18.43 -16.25
N ASN A 453 10.49 -17.61 -15.28
CA ASN A 453 11.51 -16.59 -15.52
C ASN A 453 12.87 -17.21 -15.82
N LEU A 454 13.25 -18.27 -15.09
CA LEU A 454 14.51 -18.98 -15.34
C LEU A 454 14.51 -19.64 -16.72
N GLY A 455 13.43 -20.34 -17.09
CA GLY A 455 13.30 -20.94 -18.43
C GLY A 455 13.38 -19.91 -19.55
N THR A 456 12.77 -18.74 -19.35
CA THR A 456 12.84 -17.61 -20.31
C THR A 456 14.27 -17.10 -20.49
N ILE A 457 15.01 -16.90 -19.39
CA ILE A 457 16.40 -16.44 -19.43
C ILE A 457 17.31 -17.50 -20.07
N LEU A 458 17.15 -18.78 -19.69
CA LEU A 458 17.90 -19.89 -20.27
C LEU A 458 17.72 -19.95 -21.79
N LEU A 459 16.47 -19.82 -22.27
CA LEU A 459 16.15 -19.91 -23.69
C LEU A 459 16.72 -18.73 -24.48
N PHE A 460 16.42 -17.50 -24.08
CA PHE A 460 16.67 -16.32 -24.91
C PHE A 460 18.03 -15.65 -24.69
N GLN A 461 18.65 -15.82 -23.52
CA GLN A 461 19.90 -15.14 -23.18
C GLN A 461 21.10 -16.08 -23.11
N LEU A 462 20.88 -17.35 -22.74
CA LEU A 462 21.94 -18.35 -22.64
C LEU A 462 21.89 -19.40 -23.76
N ASN A 463 20.84 -19.39 -24.59
CA ASN A 463 20.60 -20.38 -25.64
C ASN A 463 20.61 -21.83 -25.11
N ASP A 464 20.30 -22.03 -23.83
CA ASP A 464 20.15 -23.33 -23.19
C ASP A 464 18.70 -23.81 -23.35
N VAL A 465 18.40 -24.29 -24.56
CA VAL A 465 17.06 -24.75 -24.94
C VAL A 465 16.62 -25.96 -24.11
N ALA A 466 17.57 -26.84 -23.76
CA ALA A 466 17.30 -28.03 -22.94
C ALA A 466 16.93 -27.65 -21.51
N GLY A 467 17.73 -26.80 -20.85
CA GLY A 467 17.41 -26.29 -19.52
C GLY A 467 16.09 -25.50 -19.50
N ALA A 468 15.83 -24.69 -20.51
CA ALA A 468 14.56 -23.96 -20.62
C ALA A 468 13.34 -24.88 -20.69
N LYS A 469 13.41 -25.93 -21.51
CA LYS A 469 12.36 -26.95 -21.61
C LYS A 469 12.09 -27.61 -20.24
N ASP A 470 13.14 -27.94 -19.50
CA ASP A 470 13.01 -28.56 -18.18
C ASP A 470 12.31 -27.63 -17.19
N GLU A 471 12.70 -26.35 -17.14
CA GLU A 471 12.06 -25.40 -16.24
C GLU A 471 10.59 -25.11 -16.62
N PHE A 472 10.27 -24.97 -17.91
CA PHE A 472 8.87 -24.83 -18.34
C PHE A 472 8.05 -26.09 -18.06
N SER A 473 8.65 -27.27 -18.17
CA SER A 473 8.01 -28.54 -17.81
C SER A 473 7.71 -28.62 -16.31
N ARG A 474 8.64 -28.19 -15.44
CA ARG A 474 8.40 -28.06 -14.00
C ARG A 474 7.31 -27.04 -13.69
N ALA A 475 7.27 -25.91 -14.38
CA ALA A 475 6.21 -24.92 -14.26
C ALA A 475 4.82 -25.54 -14.55
N LEU A 476 4.71 -26.39 -15.59
CA LEU A 476 3.48 -27.12 -15.90
C LEU A 476 3.16 -28.24 -14.90
N GLN A 477 4.16 -28.86 -14.25
CA GLN A 477 3.90 -29.80 -13.15
C GLN A 477 3.30 -29.09 -11.92
N ILE A 478 3.75 -27.85 -11.65
CA ILE A 478 3.23 -27.02 -10.55
C ILE A 478 1.83 -26.50 -10.89
N SER A 479 1.63 -26.03 -12.13
CA SER A 479 0.37 -25.46 -12.62
C SER A 479 0.06 -26.01 -14.03
N PRO A 480 -0.71 -27.11 -14.12
CA PRO A 480 -0.97 -27.81 -15.38
C PRO A 480 -1.66 -27.00 -16.48
N GLU A 481 -2.37 -25.93 -16.11
CA GLU A 481 -3.12 -25.06 -17.03
C GLU A 481 -2.48 -23.67 -17.16
N ASN A 482 -1.15 -23.57 -17.02
CA ASN A 482 -0.47 -22.29 -17.12
C ASN A 482 -0.14 -21.91 -18.58
N ALA A 483 -0.83 -20.90 -19.11
CA ALA A 483 -0.65 -20.40 -20.47
C ALA A 483 0.80 -19.93 -20.77
N ALA A 484 1.44 -19.23 -19.82
CA ALA A 484 2.80 -18.72 -20.01
C ALA A 484 3.85 -19.83 -20.09
N ALA A 485 3.70 -20.88 -19.27
CA ALA A 485 4.56 -22.06 -19.31
C ALA A 485 4.35 -22.87 -20.61
N PHE A 486 3.10 -23.04 -21.07
CA PHE A 486 2.84 -23.64 -22.39
C PHE A 486 3.45 -22.83 -23.54
N ASN A 487 3.34 -21.50 -23.48
CA ASN A 487 3.97 -20.63 -24.47
C ASN A 487 5.49 -20.78 -24.48
N GLY A 488 6.13 -20.71 -23.31
CA GLY A 488 7.59 -20.88 -23.19
C GLY A 488 8.07 -22.25 -23.68
N LEU A 489 7.36 -23.32 -23.30
CA LEU A 489 7.67 -24.68 -23.74
C LEU A 489 7.49 -24.85 -25.25
N GLY A 490 6.42 -24.30 -25.82
CA GLY A 490 6.16 -24.32 -27.26
C GLY A 490 7.26 -23.61 -28.05
N VAL A 491 7.71 -22.43 -27.59
CA VAL A 491 8.86 -21.75 -28.19
C VAL A 491 10.13 -22.61 -28.07
N ALA A 492 10.40 -23.22 -26.91
CA ALA A 492 11.56 -24.10 -26.76
C ALA A 492 11.55 -25.27 -27.77
N TYR A 493 10.41 -25.91 -28.02
CA TYR A 493 10.29 -26.95 -29.04
C TYR A 493 10.51 -26.43 -30.47
N ALA A 494 10.08 -25.20 -30.78
CA ALA A 494 10.36 -24.57 -32.06
C ALA A 494 11.88 -24.38 -32.28
N TYR A 495 12.62 -23.96 -31.26
CA TYR A 495 14.09 -23.87 -31.30
C TYR A 495 14.77 -25.25 -31.46
N MET A 496 14.15 -26.32 -30.97
CA MET A 496 14.62 -27.70 -31.17
C MET A 496 14.26 -28.27 -32.56
N GLY A 497 13.49 -27.54 -33.38
CA GLY A 497 13.03 -27.99 -34.70
C GLY A 497 11.77 -28.87 -34.69
N ASP A 498 11.19 -29.15 -33.53
CA ASP A 498 9.92 -29.88 -33.41
C ASP A 498 8.73 -28.91 -33.51
N VAL A 499 8.50 -28.45 -34.74
CA VAL A 499 7.52 -27.40 -35.04
C VAL A 499 6.09 -27.89 -34.81
N ASP A 500 5.81 -29.16 -35.04
CA ASP A 500 4.48 -29.74 -34.80
C ASP A 500 4.10 -29.68 -33.33
N LYS A 501 5.02 -30.08 -32.44
CA LYS A 501 4.80 -29.99 -31.00
C LYS A 501 4.77 -28.55 -30.50
N ALA A 502 5.58 -27.67 -31.09
CA ALA A 502 5.52 -26.24 -30.81
C ALA A 502 4.12 -25.66 -31.07
N ILE A 503 3.52 -25.96 -32.24
CA ILE A 503 2.18 -25.52 -32.60
C ILE A 503 1.14 -26.05 -31.59
N GLU A 504 1.19 -27.34 -31.23
CA GLU A 504 0.25 -27.92 -30.26
C GLU A 504 0.27 -27.19 -28.91
N LEU A 505 1.47 -26.92 -28.38
CA LEU A 505 1.64 -26.26 -27.10
C LEU A 505 1.23 -24.78 -27.16
N LEU A 506 1.57 -24.08 -28.24
CA LEU A 506 1.20 -22.68 -28.45
C LEU A 506 -0.31 -22.53 -28.64
N GLN A 507 -0.99 -23.48 -29.29
CA GLN A 507 -2.46 -23.52 -29.35
C GLN A 507 -3.08 -23.66 -27.97
N LYS A 508 -2.54 -24.52 -27.10
CA LYS A 508 -3.00 -24.63 -25.70
C LYS A 508 -2.81 -23.32 -24.94
N ALA A 509 -1.66 -22.66 -25.11
CA ALA A 509 -1.41 -21.35 -24.50
C ALA A 509 -2.45 -20.30 -24.94
N VAL A 510 -2.72 -20.19 -26.25
CA VAL A 510 -3.74 -19.28 -26.81
C VAL A 510 -5.15 -19.65 -26.35
N LYS A 511 -5.47 -20.94 -26.21
CA LYS A 511 -6.77 -21.39 -25.70
C LYS A 511 -6.98 -20.99 -24.23
N LEU A 512 -5.94 -21.11 -23.41
CA LEU A 512 -5.98 -20.79 -21.98
C LEU A 512 -5.97 -19.27 -21.72
N ALA A 513 -5.26 -18.51 -22.55
CA ALA A 513 -5.21 -17.05 -22.49
C ALA A 513 -5.37 -16.45 -23.89
N PRO A 514 -6.62 -16.31 -24.39
CA PRO A 514 -6.90 -15.80 -25.74
C PRO A 514 -6.40 -14.38 -25.99
N ASP A 515 -6.27 -13.59 -24.93
CA ASP A 515 -5.79 -12.22 -24.92
C ASP A 515 -4.25 -12.09 -24.91
N MET A 516 -3.52 -13.16 -24.59
CA MET A 516 -2.05 -13.19 -24.57
C MET A 516 -1.43 -13.01 -25.97
N GLU A 517 -1.12 -11.75 -26.32
CA GLU A 517 -0.61 -11.38 -27.64
C GLU A 517 0.66 -12.12 -28.04
N MET A 518 1.57 -12.31 -27.08
CA MET A 518 2.84 -13.02 -27.31
C MET A 518 2.59 -14.48 -27.75
N ALA A 519 1.62 -15.17 -27.15
CA ALA A 519 1.29 -16.55 -27.52
C ALA A 519 0.72 -16.64 -28.93
N ARG A 520 -0.14 -15.68 -29.34
CA ARG A 520 -0.68 -15.61 -30.70
C ARG A 520 0.42 -15.35 -31.74
N LYS A 521 1.34 -14.41 -31.43
CA LYS A 521 2.49 -14.11 -32.30
C LYS A 521 3.40 -15.33 -32.47
N ASN A 522 3.75 -16.00 -31.37
CA ASN A 522 4.57 -17.20 -31.41
C ASN A 522 3.90 -18.33 -32.18
N LEU A 523 2.58 -18.53 -32.01
CA LEU A 523 1.82 -19.52 -32.76
C LEU A 523 1.84 -19.23 -34.27
N TYR A 524 1.62 -17.97 -34.65
CA TYR A 524 1.71 -17.54 -36.04
C TYR A 524 3.12 -17.79 -36.63
N SER A 525 4.17 -17.43 -35.89
CA SER A 525 5.55 -17.70 -36.30
C SER A 525 5.84 -19.20 -36.46
N ALA A 526 5.28 -20.05 -35.60
CA ALA A 526 5.42 -21.50 -35.71
C ALA A 526 4.72 -22.06 -36.96
N TYR A 527 3.55 -21.54 -37.34
CA TYR A 527 2.90 -21.91 -38.60
C TYR A 527 3.72 -21.51 -39.82
N LEU A 528 4.25 -20.29 -39.86
CA LEU A 528 5.11 -19.84 -40.96
C LEU A 528 6.39 -20.69 -41.07
N LEU A 529 6.96 -21.10 -39.93
CA LEU A 529 8.11 -21.98 -39.91
C LEU A 529 7.77 -23.36 -40.51
N LYS A 530 6.59 -23.90 -40.18
CA LYS A 530 6.10 -25.18 -40.72
C LYS A 530 5.89 -25.10 -42.23
N GLU A 531 5.29 -24.02 -42.73
CA GLU A 531 5.06 -23.78 -44.15
C GLU A 531 6.37 -23.74 -44.94
N LYS A 532 7.37 -22.99 -44.44
CA LYS A 532 8.71 -22.94 -45.04
C LYS A 532 9.41 -24.30 -45.06
N MET A 533 9.24 -25.11 -44.02
CA MET A 533 9.79 -26.47 -43.96
C MET A 533 9.10 -27.43 -44.93
N SER A 534 7.85 -27.17 -45.31
CA SER A 534 7.14 -27.93 -46.34
C SER A 534 7.45 -27.47 -47.76
N GLU A 535 7.76 -26.19 -47.98
CA GLU A 535 8.14 -25.64 -49.30
C GLU A 535 9.59 -25.91 -49.68
N GLY A 536 10.47 -26.15 -48.70
CA GLY A 536 11.89 -26.46 -48.91
C GLY A 536 12.22 -27.96 -49.09
N LYS A 537 11.20 -28.81 -49.24
CA LYS A 537 11.32 -30.23 -49.61
C LYS A 537 10.74 -30.43 -51.00
#